data_AF-A0A7R9INB2-F1
#
_entry.id   AF-A0A7R9INB2-F1
#
_cell.length_a   1.000
_cell.length_b   1.000
_cell.length_c   1.000
_cell.angle_alpha   90.00
_cell.angle_beta   90.00
_cell.angle_gamma   90.00
#
_symmetry.space_group_name_H-M   'P 1'
#
loop_
_entity.id
_entity.type
_entity.pdbx_description
1 polymer ?
#
loop_
_entity_poly.entity_id
_entity_poly.type
_entity_poly.pdbx_seq_one_letter_code
_entity_poly.pdbx_strand_id
1 'polypeptide(L)' 'MGFLGNYVESQWALANFTVPPECACICAFGSRSSVIAICLDGTFHKYVFNADGNCNREAFDVYLDVCDDDEF' A
#
# COMPACT_ATOMS: atom_id res chain seq x y z
N MET A 1 36.97 -6.36 4.14
CA MET A 1 36.03 -7.35 4.70
C MET A 1 35.24 -6.65 5.80
N GLY A 2 33.99 -6.28 5.54
CA GLY A 2 33.18 -5.41 6.39
C GLY A 2 32.97 -6.00 7.79
N PHE A 3 33.16 -5.16 8.81
CA PHE A 3 33.23 -5.51 10.23
C PHE A 3 31.85 -5.66 10.93
N LEU A 4 30.76 -5.65 10.18
CA LEU A 4 29.39 -5.74 10.69
C LEU A 4 28.70 -6.80 9.84
N GLY A 5 28.52 -8.00 10.41
CA GLY A 5 28.05 -9.19 9.69
C GLY A 5 26.75 -8.96 8.91
N ASN A 6 26.48 -9.84 7.93
CA ASN A 6 25.39 -9.83 6.95
C ASN A 6 23.99 -9.41 7.46
N TYR A 7 23.75 -9.44 8.76
CA TYR A 7 22.53 -8.95 9.42
C TYR A 7 22.36 -7.43 9.35
N VAL A 8 23.44 -6.64 9.36
CA VAL A 8 23.39 -5.17 9.29
C VAL A 8 23.11 -4.67 7.87
N GLU A 9 23.51 -5.45 6.86
CA GLU A 9 23.24 -5.16 5.44
C GLU A 9 21.94 -5.82 4.93
N SER A 10 21.22 -6.55 5.79
CA SER A 10 19.98 -7.22 5.39
C SER A 10 18.87 -6.20 5.15
N GLN A 11 18.37 -6.14 3.90
CA GLN A 11 17.15 -5.40 3.58
C GLN A 11 15.94 -6.20 4.06
N TRP A 12 15.27 -5.71 5.11
CA TRP A 12 14.08 -6.35 5.70
C TRP A 12 12.79 -6.11 4.90
N ALA A 13 12.85 -5.26 3.88
CA ALA A 13 11.78 -4.99 2.94
C ALA A 13 12.36 -4.55 1.59
N LEU A 14 11.72 -4.98 0.50
CA LEU A 14 12.04 -4.52 -0.86
C LEU A 14 11.63 -3.06 -1.04
N ALA A 15 10.41 -2.71 -0.61
CA ALA A 15 9.82 -1.38 -0.75
C ALA A 15 8.92 -1.09 0.46
N ASN A 16 8.75 0.20 0.78
CA ASN A 16 7.92 0.66 1.90
C ASN A 16 6.85 1.62 1.39
N PHE A 17 5.65 1.54 1.96
CA PHE A 17 4.57 2.49 1.73
C PHE A 17 3.83 2.75 3.03
N THR A 18 3.20 3.90 3.12
CA THR A 18 2.40 4.30 4.28
C THR A 18 0.96 4.49 3.85
N VAL A 19 0.06 3.77 4.51
CA VAL A 19 -1.38 3.98 4.45
C VAL A 19 -1.74 4.97 5.56
N PRO A 20 -2.76 5.85 5.41
CA PRO A 20 -3.15 6.77 6.46
C PRO A 20 -3.29 6.06 7.82
N PRO A 21 -2.60 6.54 8.88
CA PRO A 21 -2.39 5.78 10.11
C PRO A 21 -3.64 5.60 10.99
N GLU A 22 -4.74 6.27 10.66
CA GLU A 22 -5.93 6.34 11.52
C GLU A 22 -6.97 5.25 11.23
N CYS A 23 -6.73 4.36 10.27
CA CYS A 23 -7.65 3.27 9.95
C CYS A 23 -6.95 1.93 9.77
N ALA A 24 -7.57 0.86 10.29
CA ALA A 24 -7.12 -0.49 9.99
C ALA A 24 -7.39 -0.80 8.52
N CYS A 25 -6.40 -1.42 7.87
CA CYS A 25 -6.48 -1.78 6.46
C CYS A 25 -5.99 -3.21 6.24
N ILE A 26 -6.58 -3.90 5.27
CA ILE A 26 -6.11 -5.19 4.76
C ILE A 26 -5.33 -4.91 3.48
N CYS A 27 -4.13 -5.49 3.38
CA CYS A 27 -3.27 -5.36 2.21
C CYS A 27 -3.20 -6.68 1.42
N ALA A 28 -3.16 -6.58 0.09
CA ALA A 28 -2.97 -7.72 -0.80
C ALA A 28 -2.07 -7.33 -1.99
N PHE A 29 -1.35 -8.31 -2.53
CA PHE A 29 -0.60 -8.11 -3.78
C PHE A 29 -1.54 -8.19 -4.98
N GLY A 30 -1.44 -7.19 -5.85
CA GLY A 30 -2.12 -7.14 -7.14
C GLY A 30 -1.19 -7.52 -8.29
N SER A 31 -1.69 -7.41 -9.52
CA SER A 31 -0.87 -7.57 -10.73
C SER A 31 0.09 -6.40 -10.93
N ARG A 32 1.14 -6.59 -11.74
CA ARG A 32 2.10 -5.54 -12.13
C ARG A 32 2.85 -4.91 -10.94
N SER A 33 3.34 -5.74 -10.02
CA SER A 33 4.08 -5.29 -8.82
C SER A 33 3.32 -4.21 -8.06
N SER A 34 2.06 -4.50 -7.73
CA SER A 34 1.22 -3.58 -6.97
C SER A 34 0.81 -4.16 -5.62
N VAL A 35 0.55 -3.27 -4.67
CA VAL A 35 -0.09 -3.56 -3.38
C VAL A 35 -1.36 -2.76 -3.31
N ILE A 36 -2.45 -3.41 -2.94
CA ILE A 36 -3.76 -2.79 -2.73
C ILE A 36 -4.01 -2.78 -1.23
N ALA A 37 -4.42 -1.64 -0.69
CA ALA A 37 -4.88 -1.48 0.68
C ALA A 37 -6.36 -1.09 0.69
N ILE A 38 -7.18 -1.90 1.36
CA ILE A 38 -8.58 -1.62 1.62
C ILE A 38 -8.72 -1.24 3.09
N CYS A 39 -9.21 -0.04 3.36
CA CYS A 39 -9.32 0.51 4.71
C CYS A 39 -10.77 0.53 5.21
N LEU A 40 -10.93 0.48 6.52
CA LEU A 40 -12.24 0.48 7.19
C LEU A 40 -13.04 1.78 6.99
N ASP A 41 -12.37 2.90 6.68
CA ASP A 41 -12.99 4.19 6.36
C ASP A 41 -13.66 4.22 4.97
N GLY A 42 -13.62 3.12 4.23
CA GLY A 42 -14.16 3.07 2.87
C GLY A 42 -13.18 3.52 1.81
N THR A 43 -11.90 3.69 2.14
CA THR A 43 -10.89 4.10 1.16
C THR A 43 -10.18 2.90 0.53
N PHE A 44 -9.89 3.05 -0.76
CA PHE A 44 -9.07 2.16 -1.58
C PHE A 44 -7.77 2.88 -1.94
N HIS A 45 -6.64 2.19 -1.77
CA HIS A 45 -5.33 2.70 -2.19
C HIS A 45 -4.61 1.64 -3.00
N LYS A 46 -4.12 2.00 -4.19
CA LYS A 46 -3.25 1.15 -4.99
C LYS A 46 -1.85 1.76 -5.05
N TYR A 47 -0.86 0.98 -4.67
CA TYR A 47 0.55 1.33 -4.75
C TYR A 47 1.24 0.44 -5.77
N VAL A 48 2.17 0.98 -6.54
CA VAL A 48 3.04 0.22 -7.46
C VAL A 48 4.47 0.35 -6.96
N PHE A 49 5.14 -0.80 -6.86
CA PHE A 49 6.53 -0.88 -6.45
C PHE A 49 7.42 -1.44 -7.57
N ASN A 50 8.70 -1.09 -7.53
CA ASN A 50 9.71 -1.62 -8.44
C ASN A 50 10.83 -2.36 -7.69
N ALA A 51 11.71 -3.01 -8.44
CA ALA A 51 12.84 -3.76 -7.88
C ALA A 51 13.90 -2.84 -7.23
N ASP A 52 13.89 -1.55 -7.55
CA ASP A 52 14.78 -0.54 -6.95
C ASP A 52 14.27 -0.05 -5.58
N GLY A 53 13.12 -0.57 -5.12
CA GLY A 53 12.52 -0.26 -3.83
C GLY A 53 11.64 1.01 -3.81
N ASN A 54 11.45 1.64 -4.97
CA ASN A 54 10.51 2.76 -5.10
C ASN A 54 9.07 2.24 -5.03
N CYS A 55 8.20 2.95 -4.29
CA CYS A 55 6.78 2.62 -4.17
C CYS A 55 5.96 3.91 -4.24
N ASN A 56 5.02 3.98 -5.18
CA ASN A 56 4.20 5.17 -5.40
C ASN A 56 2.72 4.81 -5.43
N ARG A 57 1.88 5.70 -4.90
CA ARG A 57 0.41 5.54 -5.02
C ARG A 57 0.00 5.81 -6.47
N GLU A 58 -0.54 4.79 -7.12
CA GLU A 58 -1.04 4.82 -8.50
C GLU A 58 -2.52 5.22 -8.55
N ALA A 59 -3.33 4.75 -7.60
CA ALA A 59 -4.75 5.04 -7.57
C ALA A 59 -5.29 5.19 -6.14
N PHE A 60 -6.38 5.93 -6.02
CA PHE A 60 -7.13 6.16 -4.78
C PHE A 60 -8.62 6.26 -5.12
N ASP A 61 -9.48 5.67 -4.29
CA ASP A 61 -10.94 5.73 -4.45
C ASP A 61 -11.67 5.62 -3.09
N VAL A 62 -12.95 5.97 -3.04
CA VAL A 62 -13.83 5.84 -1.86
C VAL A 62 -15.08 5.06 -2.26
N TYR A 63 -15.35 3.93 -1.58
CA TYR A 63 -16.40 2.99 -1.98
C TYR A 63 -17.63 2.96 -1.06
N LEU A 64 -17.61 3.70 0.05
CA LEU A 64 -18.77 3.77 0.97
C LEU A 64 -19.76 4.89 0.62
N ASP A 65 -19.34 5.90 -0.13
CA ASP A 65 -20.11 7.12 -0.42
C ASP A 65 -20.88 7.07 -1.77
N VAL A 66 -21.04 5.87 -2.33
CA VAL A 66 -21.55 5.68 -3.71
C VAL A 66 -23.09 5.51 -3.73
N CYS A 67 -23.78 5.69 -2.60
CA CYS A 67 -25.18 5.26 -2.44
C CYS A 67 -26.19 6.34 -2.00
N ASP A 68 -25.92 7.64 -2.15
CA ASP A 68 -26.83 8.68 -1.62
C ASP A 68 -27.73 9.41 -2.65
N ASP A 69 -27.79 9.00 -3.93
CA ASP A 69 -28.58 9.72 -4.96
C ASP A 69 -29.62 8.83 -5.70
N ASP A 70 -30.47 8.10 -4.97
CA ASP A 70 -31.74 7.59 -5.53
C ASP A 70 -32.92 8.01 -4.61
N GLU A 71 -33.11 9.32 -4.44
CA GLU A 71 -34.39 9.89 -3.97
C GLU A 71 -35.45 9.73 -5.08
N PHE A 72 -36.41 8.82 -4.86
CA PHE A 72 -37.57 8.56 -5.72
C PHE A 72 -38.75 9.47 -5.37
#